data_AF-A0A963H463-F1
#
_entry.id   AF-A0A963H463-F1
#
_cell.length_a   1.000
_cell.length_b   1.000
_cell.length_c   1.000
_cell.angle_alpha   90.00
_cell.angle_beta   90.00
_cell.angle_gamma   90.00
#
_symmetry.space_group_name_H-M   'P 1'
#
loop_
_entity.id
_entity.type
_entity.pdbx_description
1 polymer ?
#
loop_
_entity_poly.entity_id
_entity_poly.type
_entity_poly.pdbx_seq_one_letter_code
_entity_poly.pdbx_strand_id
1 'polypeptide(L)'
;GTGAPLILAGDFNDWRNHADLELATRLDLREVFTDDGGRPARSFPSHFPLFRLDRIYVRGLQVEERAVHFGLPWSRISDHAALTADLGLPA
;
A
#
# COMPACT_ATOMS: atom_id res chain seq x y z
N GLY A 1 4.03 -12.65 -16.73
CA GLY A 1 5.32 -13.15 -17.27
C GLY A 1 6.41 -12.62 -16.37
N THR A 2 7.19 -13.50 -15.74
CA THR A 2 7.93 -13.23 -14.50
C THR A 2 9.09 -12.26 -14.69
N GLY A 3 8.79 -10.96 -14.67
CA GLY A 3 9.77 -9.93 -14.37
C GLY A 3 10.30 -10.11 -12.94
N ALA A 4 11.45 -9.51 -12.64
CA ALA A 4 12.04 -9.55 -11.30
C ALA A 4 11.03 -9.11 -10.23
N PRO A 5 11.15 -9.64 -9.00
CA PRO A 5 10.39 -9.16 -7.84
C PRO A 5 10.49 -7.64 -7.75
N LEU A 6 9.36 -6.98 -7.53
CA LEU A 6 9.27 -5.52 -7.50
C LEU A 6 8.41 -5.10 -6.31
N ILE A 7 8.89 -4.09 -5.60
CA ILE A 7 8.14 -3.33 -4.61
C ILE A 7 8.07 -1.89 -5.12
N LEU A 8 6.87 -1.33 -5.15
CA LEU A 8 6.64 0.08 -5.40
C LEU A 8 5.81 0.62 -4.23
N ALA A 9 6.38 1.53 -3.45
CA ALA A 9 5.73 2.09 -2.28
C ALA A 9 5.98 3.59 -2.17
N GLY A 10 4.98 4.33 -1.68
CA GLY A 10 5.10 5.77 -1.45
C GLY A 10 3.75 6.47 -1.37
N ASP A 11 3.80 7.79 -1.30
CA ASP A 11 2.65 8.69 -1.40
C ASP A 11 2.33 8.98 -2.88
N PHE A 12 1.19 8.51 -3.34
CA PHE A 12 0.71 8.69 -4.71
C PHE A 12 -0.16 9.94 -4.87
N ASN A 13 -0.55 10.56 -3.75
CA ASN A 13 -1.50 11.67 -3.70
C ASN A 13 -2.80 11.40 -4.50
N ASP A 14 -3.16 10.13 -4.63
CA ASP A 14 -4.29 9.64 -5.41
C ASP A 14 -5.40 9.10 -4.51
N TRP A 15 -6.06 10.03 -3.83
CA TRP A 15 -7.25 9.74 -3.03
C TRP A 15 -8.43 9.15 -3.83
N ARG A 16 -8.44 9.25 -5.17
CA ARG A 16 -9.51 8.73 -6.04
C ARG A 16 -9.25 7.31 -6.53
N ASN A 17 -8.06 6.77 -6.28
CA ASN A 17 -7.63 5.40 -6.66
C ASN A 17 -7.55 5.19 -8.18
N HIS A 18 -7.19 6.21 -8.95
CA HIS A 18 -6.91 6.09 -10.39
C HIS A 18 -5.57 5.41 -10.69
N ALA A 19 -4.57 5.58 -9.82
CA ALA A 19 -3.24 5.00 -9.96
C ALA A 19 -3.27 3.47 -9.98
N ASP A 20 -4.24 2.89 -9.26
CA ASP A 20 -4.45 1.45 -9.20
C ASP A 20 -4.70 0.87 -10.59
N LEU A 21 -5.65 1.45 -11.33
CA LEU A 21 -5.99 1.00 -12.69
C LEU A 21 -4.81 1.09 -13.65
N GLU A 22 -4.03 2.17 -13.59
CA GLU A 22 -2.93 2.41 -14.54
C GLU A 22 -1.66 1.62 -14.18
N LEU A 23 -1.31 1.49 -12.91
CA LEU A 23 -0.08 0.84 -12.46
C LEU A 23 -0.25 -0.66 -12.27
N ALA A 24 -1.32 -1.09 -11.57
CA ALA A 24 -1.57 -2.51 -11.32
C ALA A 24 -1.69 -3.28 -12.64
N THR A 25 -2.49 -2.74 -13.57
CA THR A 25 -2.76 -3.41 -14.85
C THR A 25 -1.55 -3.43 -15.78
N ARG A 26 -0.82 -2.31 -15.92
CA ARG A 26 0.28 -2.22 -16.90
C ARG A 26 1.56 -2.90 -16.40
N LEU A 27 1.79 -2.91 -15.09
CA LEU A 27 3.02 -3.43 -14.50
C LEU A 27 2.82 -4.77 -13.80
N ASP A 28 1.64 -5.39 -13.89
CA ASP A 28 1.34 -6.66 -13.21
C ASP A 28 1.62 -6.56 -11.70
N LEU A 29 1.21 -5.45 -11.10
CA LEU A 29 1.38 -5.15 -9.68
C LEU A 29 0.09 -5.44 -8.92
N ARG A 30 0.23 -5.95 -7.69
CA ARG A 30 -0.85 -6.16 -6.72
C ARG A 30 -0.72 -5.17 -5.59
N GLU A 31 -1.78 -4.44 -5.25
CA GLU A 31 -1.78 -3.55 -4.10
C GLU A 31 -2.00 -4.35 -2.81
N VAL A 32 -1.08 -4.19 -1.85
CA VAL A 32 -0.94 -5.02 -0.65
C VAL A 32 -2.18 -5.05 0.24
N PHE A 33 -3.00 -4.01 0.25
CA PHE A 33 -4.18 -3.84 1.10
C PHE A 33 -5.52 -4.10 0.37
N THR A 34 -5.51 -4.56 -0.90
CA THR A 34 -6.74 -4.69 -1.72
C THR A 34 -7.24 -6.11 -1.97
N ASP A 35 -6.54 -7.14 -1.48
CA ASP A 35 -6.69 -8.54 -1.93
C ASP A 35 -8.11 -9.15 -1.89
N ASP A 36 -9.02 -8.61 -1.07
CA ASP A 36 -10.38 -9.12 -0.88
C ASP A 36 -11.45 -8.19 -1.48
N GLY A 37 -11.18 -7.57 -2.64
CA GLY A 37 -12.08 -6.56 -3.23
C GLY A 37 -12.15 -5.27 -2.41
N GLY A 38 -11.13 -5.05 -1.57
CA GLY A 38 -10.98 -3.91 -0.70
C GLY A 38 -10.54 -2.66 -1.45
N ARG A 39 -10.46 -1.55 -0.73
CA ARG A 39 -9.81 -0.33 -1.21
C ARG A 39 -8.46 -0.20 -0.50
N PRO A 40 -7.44 0.39 -1.14
CA PRO A 40 -6.13 0.59 -0.55
C PRO A 40 -6.20 1.29 0.81
N ALA A 41 -5.22 1.12 1.71
CA ALA A 41 -5.30 1.68 3.07
C ALA A 41 -5.58 3.20 3.12
N ARG A 42 -6.32 3.65 4.15
CA ARG A 42 -6.37 5.07 4.50
C ARG A 42 -5.14 5.40 5.33
N SER A 43 -4.40 6.42 4.92
CA SER A 43 -3.15 6.80 5.53
C SER A 43 -3.14 8.24 6.04
N PHE A 44 -4.00 9.13 5.53
CA PHE A 44 -3.98 10.54 5.90
C PHE A 44 -5.35 11.05 6.39
N PRO A 45 -5.43 11.87 7.45
CA PRO A 45 -4.36 12.22 8.39
C PRO A 45 -4.09 11.09 9.40
N SER A 46 -2.84 10.97 9.88
CA SER A 46 -2.35 9.91 10.77
C SER A 46 -3.06 9.82 12.11
N HIS A 47 -3.74 10.87 12.56
CA HIS A 47 -4.54 10.86 13.79
C HIS A 47 -5.86 10.11 13.63
N PHE A 48 -6.47 10.22 12.45
CA PHE A 48 -7.73 9.55 12.08
C PHE A 48 -7.79 9.40 10.56
N PRO A 49 -7.26 8.30 10.00
CA PRO A 49 -7.07 8.19 8.55
C PRO A 49 -8.38 8.20 7.76
N LEU A 50 -8.52 9.17 6.85
CA LEU A 50 -9.71 9.42 6.01
C LEU A 50 -9.41 9.24 4.51
N PHE A 51 -8.23 9.65 4.07
CA PHE A 51 -7.78 9.66 2.69
C PHE A 51 -6.74 8.58 2.42
N ARG A 52 -6.70 8.12 1.17
CA ARG A 52 -5.88 6.98 0.70
C ARG A 52 -4.76 7.52 -0.18
N LEU A 53 -3.71 8.06 0.43
CA LEU A 53 -2.64 8.72 -0.31
C LEU A 53 -1.46 7.77 -0.53
N ASP A 54 -1.16 6.94 0.45
CA ASP A 54 -0.05 5.99 0.41
C ASP A 54 -0.47 4.62 -0.14
N ARG A 55 0.44 3.96 -0.86
CA ARG A 55 0.24 2.61 -1.42
C ARG A 55 1.48 1.76 -1.25
N ILE A 56 1.27 0.45 -1.19
CA ILE A 56 2.34 -0.54 -1.39
C ILE A 56 1.87 -1.51 -2.47
N TYR A 57 2.63 -1.58 -3.55
CA TYR A 57 2.42 -2.48 -4.68
C TYR A 57 3.54 -3.51 -4.75
N VAL A 58 3.18 -4.75 -5.04
CA VAL A 58 4.14 -5.85 -5.16
C VAL A 58 3.91 -6.68 -6.42
N ARG A 59 4.98 -7.25 -6.96
CA ARG A 59 4.93 -8.28 -8.01
C ARG A 59 5.97 -9.35 -7.72
N GLY A 60 5.60 -10.62 -7.92
CA GLY A 60 6.48 -11.76 -7.68
C GLY A 60 6.84 -11.97 -6.20
N LEU A 61 6.03 -11.42 -5.29
CA LEU A 61 6.17 -11.54 -3.84
C LEU A 61 4.83 -11.96 -3.23
N GLN A 62 4.89 -12.72 -2.15
CA GLN A 62 3.74 -13.06 -1.33
C GLN A 62 3.64 -12.09 -0.17
N VAL A 63 2.45 -11.55 0.08
CA VAL A 63 2.18 -10.71 1.26
C VAL A 63 1.84 -11.65 2.42
N GLU A 64 2.66 -11.63 3.46
CA GLU A 64 2.51 -12.46 4.65
C GLU A 64 1.73 -11.69 5.72
N GLU A 65 2.18 -10.47 6.03
CA GLU A 65 1.51 -9.55 6.96
C GLU A 65 1.43 -8.14 6.38
N ARG A 66 0.47 -7.36 6.90
CA ARG A 66 0.26 -5.96 6.54
C ARG A 66 -0.39 -5.21 7.68
N ALA A 67 0.03 -3.97 7.92
CA ALA A 67 -0.52 -3.15 8.99
C ALA A 67 -0.56 -1.66 8.64
N VAL A 68 -1.51 -0.96 9.26
CA VAL A 68 -1.65 0.50 9.22
C VAL A 68 -1.40 1.05 10.62
N HIS A 69 -0.39 1.89 10.77
CA HIS A 69 0.06 2.43 12.03
C HIS A 69 -0.34 3.89 12.15
N PHE A 70 -1.42 4.15 12.89
CA PHE A 70 -2.03 5.47 13.05
C PHE A 70 -2.30 5.76 14.54
N GLY A 71 -2.65 7.01 14.86
CA GLY A 71 -2.77 7.49 16.23
C GLY A 71 -1.42 7.58 16.94
N LEU A 72 -1.43 7.70 18.26
CA LEU A 72 -0.19 7.72 19.04
C LEU A 72 0.50 6.33 19.03
N PRO A 73 1.83 6.26 18.93
CA PRO A 73 2.78 7.39 18.85
C PRO A 73 3.01 7.92 17.43
N TRP A 74 2.56 7.20 16.40
CA TRP A 74 2.85 7.47 14.98
C TRP A 74 2.47 8.86 14.52
N SER A 75 1.35 9.38 15.02
CA SER A 75 0.83 10.70 14.67
C SER A 75 1.68 11.86 15.23
N ARG A 76 2.65 11.58 16.12
CA ARG A 76 3.68 12.54 16.55
C ARG A 76 4.89 12.60 15.62
N ILE A 77 5.04 11.61 14.74
CA ILE A 77 6.20 11.44 13.85
C ILE A 77 5.88 11.96 12.45
N SER A 78 4.66 11.71 11.97
CA SER A 78 4.18 12.10 10.63
C SER A 78 2.68 12.41 10.64
N ASP A 79 2.24 13.24 9.70
CA ASP A 79 0.83 13.45 9.37
C ASP A 79 0.25 12.35 8.48
N HIS A 80 1.09 11.44 7.96
CA HIS A 80 0.69 10.18 7.32
C HIS A 80 0.88 8.99 8.26
N ALA A 81 -0.09 8.08 8.29
CA ALA A 81 0.02 6.79 8.98
C ALA A 81 1.03 5.90 8.25
N ALA A 82 1.89 5.20 9.00
CA ALA A 82 2.85 4.31 8.38
C ALA A 82 2.15 3.04 7.89
N LEU A 83 2.42 2.65 6.65
CA LEU A 83 1.99 1.38 6.07
C LEU A 83 3.16 0.41 6.10
N THR A 84 2.95 -0.80 6.63
CA THR A 84 3.98 -1.87 6.63
C THR A 84 3.44 -3.12 5.97
N ALA A 85 4.34 -3.89 5.36
CA ALA A 85 4.05 -5.16 4.74
C ALA A 85 5.26 -6.10 4.89
N ASP A 86 5.02 -7.31 5.35
CA ASP A 86 6.01 -8.38 5.39
C ASP A 86 5.83 -9.25 4.16
N LEU A 87 6.93 -9.48 3.43
CA LEU A 87 6.92 -10.05 2.09
C LEU A 87 7.82 -11.27 2.01
N GLY A 88 7.25 -12.37 1.52
CA GLY A 88 7.95 -13.62 1.21
C GLY A 88 8.22 -13.78 -0.28
N LEU A 89 9.24 -14.58 -0.61
CA LEU A 89 9.39 -15.11 -1.96
C LEU A 89 8.40 -16.27 -2.15
N PRO A 90 7.82 -16.45 -3.35
CA PRO A 90 7.02 -17.64 -3.66
C PRO A 90 7.86 -18.92 -3.49
N ALA A 91 7.22 -19.98 -3.00
CA ALA A 91 7.80 -21.32 -2.90
C ALA A 91 8.14 -21.94 -4.27
#